data_AF-A0A0Q6GBR2-F1
#
_entry.id   AF-A0A0Q6GBR2-F1
#
_cell.length_a   1.000
_cell.length_b   1.000
_cell.length_c   1.000
_cell.angle_alpha   90.00
_cell.angle_beta   90.00
_cell.angle_gamma   90.00
#
_symmetry.space_group_name_H-M   'P 1'
#
loop_
_entity.id
_entity.type
_entity.pdbx_description
1 polymer ?
#
loop_
_entity_poly.entity_id
_entity_poly.type
_entity_poly.pdbx_seq_one_letter_code
_entity_poly.pdbx_strand_id
1 'polypeptide(L)'
;MRILVLWGALAGVVIGLVFLGVEGFALYRDQSEVIYDGAYAPLRGVEMTRSYSTTLTLDHAGSGWWNGLPVPWWSYPVIGGAAGALASAAAGWRGLRITGRG
;
A
#
# COMPACT_ATOMS: atom_id res chain seq x y z
N MET A 1 16.81 5.41 -22.35
CA MET A 1 16.67 4.71 -21.05
C MET A 1 16.09 5.60 -19.97
N ARG A 2 16.69 6.76 -19.64
CA ARG A 2 16.22 7.66 -18.57
C ARG A 2 14.73 8.05 -18.67
N ILE A 3 14.24 8.42 -19.85
CA ILE A 3 12.82 8.78 -20.04
C ILE A 3 11.88 7.60 -19.75
N LEU A 4 12.26 6.39 -20.17
CA LEU A 4 11.47 5.18 -20.00
C LEU A 4 11.39 4.77 -18.53
N VAL A 5 12.48 4.94 -17.77
CA VAL A 5 12.51 4.72 -16.31
C VAL A 5 11.67 5.76 -15.57
N LEU A 6 11.73 7.03 -15.98
CA LEU A 6 10.90 8.09 -15.36
C LEU A 6 9.41 7.84 -15.59
N TRP A 7 9.01 7.50 -16.80
CA TRP A 7 7.62 7.14 -17.10
C TRP A 7 7.18 5.88 -16.37
N GLY A 8 8.06 4.87 -16.28
CA GLY A 8 7.85 3.68 -15.47
C GLY A 8 7.62 3.97 -14.00
N ALA A 9 8.48 4.81 -13.41
CA ALA A 9 8.36 5.22 -12.03
C ALA A 9 7.06 5.96 -11.78
N LEU A 10 6.68 6.87 -12.68
CA LEU A 10 5.44 7.65 -12.55
C LEU A 10 4.21 6.74 -12.65
N ALA A 11 4.17 5.83 -13.62
CA ALA A 11 3.12 4.82 -13.73
C ALA A 11 3.05 3.93 -12.46
N GLY A 12 4.21 3.54 -11.95
CA GLY A 12 4.33 2.81 -10.70
C GLY A 12 3.75 3.54 -9.50
N VAL A 13 4.07 4.84 -9.34
CA VAL A 13 3.50 5.70 -8.28
C VAL A 13 1.99 5.75 -8.38
N VAL A 14 1.45 5.94 -9.59
CA VAL A 14 0.00 5.98 -9.84
C VAL A 14 -0.65 4.66 -9.43
N ILE A 15 -0.07 3.53 -9.81
CA ILE A 15 -0.56 2.21 -9.41
C ILE A 15 -0.53 2.05 -7.89
N GLY A 16 0.56 2.47 -7.23
CA GLY A 16 0.66 2.47 -5.77
C GLY A 16 -0.43 3.29 -5.08
N LEU A 17 -0.77 4.47 -5.63
CA LEU A 17 -1.87 5.29 -5.12
C LEU A 17 -3.24 4.63 -5.29
N VAL A 18 -3.46 3.90 -6.39
CA VAL A 18 -4.71 3.15 -6.61
C VAL A 18 -4.86 2.06 -5.56
N PHE A 19 -3.80 1.29 -5.29
CA PHE A 19 -3.83 0.26 -4.23
C PHE A 19 -4.11 0.87 -2.85
N LEU A 20 -3.46 1.98 -2.52
CA LEU A 20 -3.74 2.71 -1.28
C LEU A 20 -5.22 3.12 -1.18
N GLY A 21 -5.79 3.64 -2.27
CA GLY A 21 -7.20 4.04 -2.33
C GLY A 21 -8.18 2.86 -2.16
N VAL A 22 -7.88 1.71 -2.75
CA VAL A 22 -8.72 0.50 -2.64
C VAL A 22 -8.72 -0.04 -1.21
N GLU A 23 -7.56 -0.12 -0.56
CA GLU A 23 -7.47 -0.59 0.83
C GLU A 23 -8.15 0.38 1.80
N GLY A 24 -7.90 1.68 1.64
CA GLY A 24 -8.57 2.70 2.45
C GLY A 24 -10.09 2.67 2.27
N PHE A 25 -10.58 2.46 1.05
CA PHE A 25 -12.02 2.36 0.78
C PHE A 25 -12.64 1.10 1.38
N ALA A 26 -11.95 -0.05 1.33
CA ALA A 26 -12.42 -1.28 1.93
C ALA A 26 -12.57 -1.15 3.45
N LEU A 27 -11.59 -0.54 4.13
CA LEU A 27 -11.66 -0.23 5.56
C LEU A 27 -12.79 0.75 5.87
N TYR A 28 -12.96 1.81 5.07
CA TYR A 28 -14.01 2.80 5.29
C TYR A 28 -15.42 2.22 5.17
N ARG A 29 -15.63 1.26 4.26
CA ARG A 29 -16.93 0.62 4.04
C ARG A 29 -17.36 -0.31 5.17
N ASP A 30 -16.42 -0.85 5.94
CA ASP A 30 -16.71 -1.84 6.97
C ASP A 30 -17.04 -1.18 8.31
N GLN A 31 -18.30 -0.73 8.41
CA GLN A 31 -18.84 -0.03 9.58
C GLN A 31 -19.55 -0.97 10.57
N SER A 32 -19.33 -2.29 10.48
CA SER A 32 -19.98 -3.26 11.36
C SER A 32 -19.49 -3.12 12.82
N GLU A 33 -20.36 -3.26 13.80
CA GLU A 33 -19.98 -3.24 15.22
C GLU A 33 -19.41 -4.61 15.63
N VAL A 34 -18.29 -4.60 16.36
CA VAL A 34 -17.59 -5.78 16.87
C VAL A 34 -17.02 -5.51 18.26
N ILE A 35 -16.92 -6.56 19.07
CA ILE A 35 -16.19 -6.49 20.34
C ILE A 35 -14.69 -6.65 20.05
N TYR A 36 -13.86 -5.73 20.54
CA TYR A 36 -12.42 -5.79 20.33
C TYR A 36 -11.76 -6.87 21.20
N ASP A 37 -11.03 -7.79 20.58
CA ASP A 37 -10.25 -8.85 21.25
C ASP A 37 -8.76 -8.85 20.83
N GLY A 38 -8.27 -7.69 20.37
CA GLY A 38 -6.88 -7.55 19.96
C GLY A 38 -5.89 -7.40 21.13
N ALA A 39 -4.62 -7.14 20.78
CA ALA A 39 -3.53 -7.06 21.74
C ALA A 39 -3.55 -5.80 22.63
N TYR A 40 -4.31 -4.75 22.24
CA TYR A 40 -4.37 -3.51 23.00
C TYR A 40 -5.31 -3.65 24.22
N ALA A 41 -4.72 -4.03 25.36
CA ALA A 41 -5.45 -4.30 26.60
C ALA A 41 -6.45 -3.20 27.04
N PRO A 42 -6.18 -1.88 26.89
CA PRO A 42 -7.10 -0.85 27.36
C PRO A 42 -8.46 -0.81 26.65
N LEU A 43 -8.57 -1.31 25.43
CA LEU A 43 -9.82 -1.31 24.65
C LEU A 43 -10.39 -2.73 24.48
N ARG A 44 -9.83 -3.73 25.17
CA ARG A 44 -10.29 -5.12 25.10
C ARG A 44 -11.67 -5.28 25.72
N GLY A 45 -12.57 -5.95 25.00
CA GLY A 45 -13.96 -6.13 25.39
C GLY A 45 -14.87 -4.93 25.08
N VAL A 46 -14.34 -3.86 24.47
CA VAL A 46 -15.13 -2.68 24.08
C VAL A 46 -15.76 -2.90 22.71
N GLU A 47 -17.02 -2.53 22.58
CA GLU A 47 -17.74 -2.51 21.31
C GLU A 47 -17.27 -1.31 20.46
N MET A 48 -16.85 -1.59 19.24
CA MET A 48 -16.35 -0.59 18.31
C MET A 48 -16.59 -1.01 16.87
N THR A 49 -16.44 -0.07 15.95
CA THR A 49 -16.51 -0.37 14.52
C THR A 49 -15.39 -1.33 14.11
N ARG A 50 -15.68 -2.29 13.23
CA ARG A 50 -14.73 -3.27 12.69
C ARG A 50 -13.57 -2.62 11.97
N SER A 51 -13.78 -1.51 11.26
CA SER A 51 -12.71 -0.69 10.69
C SER A 51 -11.74 -0.15 11.74
N TYR A 52 -12.26 0.34 12.87
CA TYR A 52 -11.46 0.81 13.99
C TYR A 52 -10.74 -0.33 14.71
N SER A 53 -11.44 -1.45 14.96
CA SER A 53 -10.86 -2.68 15.54
C SER A 53 -9.72 -3.23 14.68
N THR A 54 -9.89 -3.27 13.36
CA THR A 54 -8.87 -3.74 12.40
C THR A 54 -7.65 -2.83 12.41
N THR A 55 -7.85 -1.51 12.38
CA THR A 55 -6.76 -0.53 12.45
C THR A 55 -5.99 -0.64 13.76
N LEU A 56 -6.70 -0.70 14.89
CA LEU A 56 -6.10 -0.83 16.21
C LEU A 56 -5.35 -2.17 16.38
N THR A 57 -5.87 -3.23 15.75
CA THR A 57 -5.20 -4.54 15.67
C THR A 57 -3.95 -4.47 14.83
N LEU A 58 -3.97 -3.83 13.66
CA LEU A 58 -2.80 -3.63 12.80
C LEU A 58 -1.69 -2.82 13.51
N ASP A 59 -2.06 -1.75 14.22
CA ASP A 59 -1.13 -0.91 14.97
C ASP A 59 -0.45 -1.66 16.13
N HIS A 60 -1.12 -2.69 16.68
CA HIS A 60 -0.66 -3.45 17.85
C HIS A 60 -0.39 -4.93 17.54
N ALA A 61 -0.38 -5.32 16.26
CA ALA A 61 -0.15 -6.69 15.82
C ALA A 61 1.34 -7.04 16.02
N GLY A 62 1.66 -7.57 17.19
CA GLY A 62 2.93 -8.25 17.41
C GLY A 62 2.98 -9.55 16.60
N SER A 63 4.03 -9.70 15.78
CA SER A 63 4.54 -10.94 15.17
C SER A 63 3.99 -11.38 13.80
N GLY A 64 4.61 -10.84 12.76
CA GLY A 64 4.77 -11.47 11.45
C GLY A 64 5.50 -10.50 10.53
N TRP A 65 6.67 -10.84 10.00
CA TRP A 65 7.46 -9.87 9.21
C TRP A 65 6.74 -9.37 7.93
N TRP A 66 5.77 -10.14 7.44
CA TRP A 66 4.83 -9.73 6.38
C TRP A 66 3.49 -9.19 6.89
N ASN A 67 3.04 -9.59 8.08
CA ASN A 67 1.72 -9.23 8.64
C ASN A 67 1.77 -8.06 9.65
N GLY A 68 2.98 -7.63 10.03
CA GLY A 68 3.26 -6.66 11.09
C GLY A 68 4.15 -5.50 10.64
N LEU A 69 4.31 -5.32 9.33
CA LEU A 69 4.68 -4.01 8.79
C LEU A 69 3.36 -3.33 8.43
N PRO A 70 2.71 -2.57 9.34
CA PRO A 70 1.79 -1.53 8.90
C PRO A 70 2.64 -0.59 8.04
N VAL A 71 2.69 -0.88 6.74
CA VAL A 71 3.50 -0.09 5.83
C VAL A 71 2.80 1.26 5.82
N PRO A 72 3.48 2.34 6.22
CA PRO A 72 2.81 3.63 6.30
C PRO A 72 2.12 3.94 4.97
N TRP A 73 0.97 4.61 4.99
CA TRP A 73 0.20 4.89 3.77
C TRP A 73 1.06 5.53 2.64
N TRP A 74 2.10 6.28 2.99
CA TRP A 74 3.03 6.91 2.04
C TRP A 74 3.95 5.90 1.32
N SER A 75 4.07 4.68 1.81
CA SER A 75 4.95 3.65 1.25
C SER A 75 4.42 3.06 -0.05
N TYR A 76 3.09 2.96 -0.20
CA TYR A 76 2.43 2.44 -1.40
C TYR A 76 2.86 3.15 -2.68
N PRO A 77 2.81 4.50 -2.78
CA PRO A 77 3.31 5.21 -3.96
C PRO A 77 4.82 5.04 -4.15
N VAL A 78 5.61 4.94 -3.07
CA VAL A 78 7.07 4.79 -3.15
C VAL A 78 7.45 3.41 -3.68
N ILE A 79 6.83 2.34 -3.17
CA ILE A 79 7.01 0.96 -3.62
C ILE A 79 6.55 0.83 -5.07
N GLY A 80 5.37 1.36 -5.37
CA GLY A 80 4.86 1.41 -6.74
C GLY A 80 5.86 2.08 -7.69
N GLY A 81 6.37 3.26 -7.31
CA GLY A 81 7.35 3.99 -8.10
C GLY A 81 8.67 3.24 -8.30
N ALA A 82 9.21 2.64 -7.24
CA ALA A 82 10.41 1.83 -7.31
C ALA A 82 10.23 0.60 -8.20
N ALA A 83 9.11 -0.12 -8.06
CA ALA A 83 8.77 -1.28 -8.88
C ALA A 83 8.62 -0.89 -10.36
N GLY A 84 7.91 0.21 -10.64
CA GLY A 84 7.75 0.74 -11.99
C GLY A 84 9.09 1.16 -12.62
N ALA A 85 9.97 1.80 -11.84
CA ALA A 85 11.31 2.17 -12.29
C ALA A 85 12.17 0.93 -12.63
N LEU A 86 12.13 -0.11 -11.79
CA LEU A 86 12.85 -1.36 -12.01
C LEU A 86 12.33 -2.12 -13.23
N ALA A 87 11.02 -2.25 -13.37
CA ALA A 87 10.39 -2.90 -14.52
C ALA A 87 10.77 -2.19 -15.83
N SER A 88 10.76 -0.86 -15.81
CA SER A 88 11.17 -0.04 -16.95
C SER A 88 12.68 -0.07 -17.20
N ALA A 89 13.52 -0.15 -16.18
CA ALA A 89 14.96 -0.34 -16.37
C ALA A 89 15.26 -1.68 -17.06
N ALA A 90 14.60 -2.76 -16.62
CA ALA A 90 14.71 -4.08 -17.24
C ALA A 90 14.20 -4.09 -18.69
N ALA A 91 13.08 -3.41 -18.96
CA ALA A 91 12.54 -3.23 -20.31
C ALA A 91 13.52 -2.47 -21.21
N GLY A 92 14.12 -1.39 -20.68
CA GLY A 92 15.12 -0.60 -21.39
C GLY A 92 16.39 -1.40 -21.73
N TRP A 93 16.83 -2.28 -20.82
CA TRP A 93 17.96 -3.18 -21.07
C TRP A 93 17.65 -4.19 -22.19
N ARG A 94 16.40 -4.66 -22.28
CA ARG A 94 15.91 -5.50 -23.39
C ARG A 94 15.71 -4.77 -24.72
N GLY A 95 16.08 -3.49 -24.81
CA GLY A 95 16.06 -2.72 -26.04
C GLY A 95 14.78 -1.91 -26.27
N LEU A 96 13.80 -1.94 -25.36
CA LEU A 96 12.63 -1.07 -25.43
C LEU A 96 13.06 0.39 -25.24
N ARG A 97 12.56 1.27 -26.11
CA ARG A 97 12.80 2.71 -26.05
C ARG A 97 11.48 3.41 -26.29
N ILE A 98 11.17 4.41 -25.47
CA ILE A 98 10.08 5.33 -25.77
C ILE A 98 10.62 6.34 -26.79
N THR A 99 10.16 6.22 -28.04
CA THR A 99 10.40 7.22 -29.07
C THR A 99 9.32 8.27 -28.96
N GLY A 100 9.62 9.39 -28.29
CA GLY A 100 8.79 10.58 -28.39
C GLY A 100 8.94 11.15 -29.80
N ARG A 101 7.90 11.12 -30.62
CA ARG A 101 7.76 12.13 -31.66
C ARG A 101 7.33 13.40 -30.95
N GLY A 102 8.19 14.43 -31.00
CA GLY A 102 7.84 15.78 -30.58
C GLY A 102 6.72 16.34 -31.44
#